data_AF-U6RTI5-F1
#
_entry.id   AF-U6RTI5-F1
#
_cell.length_a   1.000
_cell.length_b   1.000
_cell.length_c   1.000
_cell.angle_alpha   90.00
_cell.angle_beta   90.00
_cell.angle_gamma   90.00
#
_symmetry.space_group_name_H-M   'P 1'
#
loop_
_entity.id
_entity.type
_entity.pdbx_description
1 polymer ?
#
loop_
_entity_poly.entity_id
_entity_poly.type
_entity_poly.pdbx_seq_one_letter_code
_entity_poly.pdbx_strand_id
1 'polypeptide(L)'
;MYTTDIFETAINSCGYTIIEIKYVNKNEVHKVEGTVPIPKKVTIDGKRQTVIHEKKVRWDANGSCFSLRSNIRQRDFDLPLSTIAEWKKLEREKQNLA
;
A
#
# COMPACT_ATOMS: atom_id res chain seq x y z
N MET A 1 -5.76 -7.08 -13.37
CA MET A 1 -4.89 -6.85 -12.19
C MET A 1 -4.08 -5.58 -12.46
N TYR A 2 -3.66 -4.86 -11.43
CA TYR A 2 -2.85 -3.65 -11.59
C TYR A 2 -1.36 -4.00 -11.74
N THR A 3 -0.62 -3.11 -12.40
CA THR A 3 0.84 -3.26 -12.61
C THR A 3 1.62 -2.87 -11.34
N THR A 4 2.87 -3.30 -11.26
CA THR A 4 3.81 -2.89 -10.19
C THR A 4 3.86 -1.38 -10.01
N ASP A 5 3.97 -0.65 -11.12
CA ASP A 5 4.03 0.81 -11.15
C ASP A 5 2.79 1.49 -10.51
N ILE A 6 1.60 0.90 -10.66
CA ILE A 6 0.38 1.40 -10.00
C ILE A 6 0.44 1.13 -8.49
N PHE A 7 0.89 -0.06 -8.09
CA PHE A 7 1.06 -0.41 -6.67
C PHE A 7 2.10 0.46 -5.97
N GLU A 8 3.27 0.67 -6.59
CA GLU A 8 4.32 1.53 -6.07
C GLU A 8 3.82 2.96 -5.87
N THR A 9 3.12 3.50 -6.87
CA THR A 9 2.56 4.85 -6.79
C THR A 9 1.52 4.96 -5.68
N ALA A 10 0.61 3.98 -5.57
CA ALA A 10 -0.41 3.97 -4.54
C ALA A 10 0.20 3.87 -3.14
N ILE A 11 1.14 2.94 -2.93
CA ILE A 11 1.82 2.75 -1.64
C ILE A 11 2.57 4.01 -1.21
N ASN A 12 3.33 4.60 -2.12
CA ASN A 12 4.06 5.84 -1.85
C ASN A 12 3.10 7.00 -1.53
N SER A 13 1.98 7.11 -2.25
CA SER A 13 0.97 8.16 -2.00
C SER A 13 0.31 8.04 -0.63
N CYS A 14 0.20 6.82 -0.09
CA CYS A 14 -0.35 6.56 1.24
C CYS A 14 0.70 6.64 2.36
N GLY A 15 1.98 6.82 2.03
CA GLY A 15 3.07 6.81 3.00
C GLY A 15 3.37 5.42 3.58
N TYR A 16 3.10 4.36 2.81
CA TYR A 16 3.38 2.97 3.18
C TYR A 16 4.70 2.51 2.57
N THR A 17 5.19 1.33 2.96
CA THR A 17 6.45 0.78 2.43
C THR A 17 6.24 -0.62 1.86
N ILE A 18 6.88 -0.92 0.73
CA ILE A 18 6.90 -2.26 0.12
C ILE A 18 8.05 -3.08 0.73
N ILE A 19 7.77 -4.33 1.08
CA ILE A 19 8.77 -5.34 1.44
C ILE A 19 8.95 -6.35 0.30
N GLU A 20 7.84 -6.88 -0.23
CA GLU A 20 7.87 -7.93 -1.24
C GLU A 20 6.67 -7.81 -2.18
N ILE A 21 6.88 -8.09 -3.47
CA ILE A 21 5.80 -8.17 -4.47
C ILE A 21 5.80 -9.58 -5.05
N LYS A 22 4.63 -10.23 -4.98
CA LYS A 22 4.38 -11.56 -5.54
C LYS A 22 3.55 -11.43 -6.80
N TYR A 23 3.99 -12.13 -7.82
CA TYR A 23 3.44 -12.05 -9.16
C TYR A 23 2.72 -13.35 -9.54
N VAL A 24 1.59 -13.27 -10.27
CA VAL A 24 0.96 -14.46 -10.87
C VAL A 24 1.74 -14.90 -12.10
N ASN A 25 2.13 -13.93 -12.94
CA ASN A 25 2.94 -14.05 -14.14
C ASN A 25 3.93 -12.87 -14.19
N LYS A 26 4.85 -12.81 -15.16
CA LYS A 26 5.94 -11.79 -15.21
C LYS A 26 5.53 -10.34 -14.92
N ASN A 27 4.29 -9.92 -15.23
CA ASN A 27 3.87 -8.52 -15.15
C ASN A 27 2.60 -8.25 -14.32
N GLU A 28 2.00 -9.25 -13.67
CA GLU A 28 0.74 -9.08 -12.94
C GLU A 28 0.91 -9.29 -11.44
N VAL A 29 0.65 -8.24 -10.66
CA VAL A 29 0.76 -8.27 -9.20
C VAL A 29 -0.38 -9.10 -8.61
N HIS A 30 -0.02 -10.16 -7.89
CA HIS A 30 -0.95 -11.01 -7.15
C HIS A 30 -1.16 -10.51 -5.72
N LYS A 31 -0.05 -10.19 -5.06
CA LYS A 31 0.00 -9.85 -3.64
C LYS A 31 1.20 -8.96 -3.38
N VAL A 32 1.03 -8.00 -2.49
CA VAL A 32 2.11 -7.15 -1.99
C VAL A 32 2.20 -7.30 -0.49
N GLU A 33 3.38 -7.45 0.05
CA GLU A 33 3.66 -7.40 1.49
C GLU A 33 4.44 -6.13 1.80
N GLY A 34 4.15 -5.52 2.94
CA GLY A 34 4.76 -4.25 3.30
C GLY A 34 4.44 -3.80 4.72
N THR A 35 4.67 -2.51 4.99
CA THR A 35 4.39 -1.89 6.29
C THR A 35 3.54 -0.64 6.17
N VAL A 36 2.75 -0.41 7.21
CA VAL A 36 1.98 0.82 7.42
C VAL A 36 2.40 1.45 8.75
N PRO A 37 2.57 2.77 8.82
CA PRO A 37 2.90 3.46 10.06
C PRO A 37 1.66 3.56 10.94
N ILE A 38 1.77 3.11 12.19
CA ILE A 38 0.68 3.22 13.18
C ILE A 38 1.17 3.92 14.43
N PRO A 39 0.48 4.98 14.89
CA PRO A 39 0.80 5.61 16.16
C PRO A 39 0.47 4.66 17.31
N LYS A 40 1.49 4.33 18.11
CA LYS A 40 1.38 3.50 19.30
C LYS A 40 1.76 4.30 20.54
N LYS A 41 0.87 4.31 21.54
CA LYS A 41 1.17 4.89 22.85
C LYS A 41 2.05 3.93 23.64
N VAL A 42 3.20 4.43 24.08
CA VAL A 42 4.20 3.68 24.88
C VAL A 42 4.63 4.53 26.07
N THR A 43 5.14 3.87 27.11
CA THR A 43 5.80 4.56 28.23
C THR A 43 7.29 4.35 28.09
N ILE A 44 8.05 5.43 27.94
CA ILE A 44 9.51 5.42 27.90
C ILE A 44 9.98 6.33 29.04
N ASP A 45 10.80 5.79 29.93
CA ASP A 45 11.34 6.48 31.12
C ASP A 45 10.25 7.16 31.97
N GLY A 46 9.16 6.45 32.22
CA GLY A 46 8.03 6.94 33.02
C GLY A 46 7.15 7.99 32.33
N LYS A 47 7.48 8.43 31.11
CA LYS A 47 6.67 9.38 30.33
C LYS A 47 5.87 8.68 29.25
N ARG A 48 4.58 9.01 29.15
CA ARG A 48 3.72 8.56 28.04
C ARG A 48 4.11 9.31 26.77
N GLN A 49 4.45 8.57 25.72
CA GLN A 49 4.84 9.09 24.42
C GLN A 49 4.09 8.34 23.31
N THR A 50 3.88 8.98 22.16
CA THR A 50 3.35 8.32 20.96
C THR A 50 4.52 8.09 20.02
N VAL A 51 4.77 6.83 19.68
CA VAL A 51 5.81 6.43 18.72
C VAL A 51 5.15 5.84 17.48
N ILE A 52 5.76 6.04 16.31
CA ILE A 52 5.30 5.38 15.08
C ILE A 52 5.83 3.95 15.07
N HIS A 53 4.93 3.00 14.86
CA HIS A 53 5.23 1.59 14.74
C HIS A 53 4.90 1.10 13.34
N GLU A 54 5.87 0.49 12.67
CA GLU A 54 5.70 -0.14 11.37
C GLU A 54 4.95 -1.47 11.50
N LYS A 55 3.64 -1.46 11.22
CA LYS A 55 2.83 -2.69 11.22
C LYS A 55 2.97 -3.39 9.88
N LYS A 56 3.36 -4.66 9.90
CA LYS A 56 3.39 -5.50 8.70
C LYS A 56 1.98 -5.89 8.23
N VAL A 57 1.73 -5.72 6.94
CA VAL A 57 0.45 -6.00 6.27
C VAL A 57 0.70 -6.64 4.91
N ARG A 58 -0.39 -7.06 4.27
CA ARG A 58 -0.40 -7.49 2.88
C ARG A 58 -1.59 -6.94 2.14
N TRP A 59 -1.42 -6.63 0.87
CA TRP A 59 -2.47 -6.24 -0.05
C TRP A 59 -2.69 -7.33 -1.09
N ASP A 60 -3.94 -7.55 -1.46
CA ASP A 60 -4.28 -8.39 -2.61
C ASP A 60 -4.16 -7.63 -3.94
N ALA A 61 -4.44 -8.32 -5.05
CA ALA A 61 -4.40 -7.76 -6.40
C ALA A 61 -5.37 -6.57 -6.62
N ASN A 62 -6.35 -6.39 -5.74
CA ASN A 62 -7.33 -5.29 -5.79
C ASN A 62 -6.97 -4.15 -4.85
N GLY A 63 -5.87 -4.26 -4.10
CA GLY A 63 -5.45 -3.26 -3.13
C GLY A 63 -6.16 -3.37 -1.78
N SER A 64 -6.94 -4.43 -1.54
CA SER A 64 -7.53 -4.65 -0.21
C SER A 64 -6.46 -5.12 0.76
N CYS A 65 -6.37 -4.46 1.91
CA CYS A 65 -5.37 -4.68 2.94
C CYS A 65 -5.83 -5.71 3.97
N PHE A 66 -4.90 -6.57 4.38
CA PHE A 66 -5.07 -7.59 5.40
C PHE A 66 -3.87 -7.58 6.35
N SER A 67 -4.08 -8.11 7.55
CA SER A 67 -2.97 -8.48 8.42
C SER A 67 -2.01 -9.42 7.69
N LEU A 68 -0.70 -9.27 7.92
CA LEU A 68 0.29 -10.15 7.28
C LEU A 68 0.01 -11.63 7.58
N ARG A 69 -0.33 -11.95 8.84
CA ARG A 69 -0.44 -13.33 9.34
C ARG A 69 -1.87 -13.86 9.42
N SER A 70 -2.89 -13.06 9.14
CA SER A 70 -4.28 -13.48 9.22
C SER A 70 -5.11 -12.94 8.05
N ASN A 71 -6.34 -13.43 7.90
CA ASN A 71 -7.29 -12.93 6.89
C ASN A 71 -8.13 -11.76 7.42
N ILE A 72 -7.74 -11.14 8.54
CA ILE A 72 -8.45 -9.99 9.08
C ILE A 72 -8.18 -8.78 8.17
N ARG A 73 -9.24 -8.27 7.55
CA ARG A 73 -9.19 -7.09 6.67
C ARG A 73 -8.90 -5.83 7.49
N GLN A 74 -8.09 -4.94 6.92
CA GLN A 74 -7.66 -3.69 7.54
C GLN A 74 -7.99 -2.52 6.60
N ARG A 75 -9.28 -2.22 6.47
CA ARG A 75 -9.81 -1.31 5.43
C ARG A 75 -9.19 0.09 5.44
N ASP A 76 -8.80 0.57 6.62
CA ASP A 76 -8.17 1.89 6.80
C ASP A 76 -6.82 2.00 6.05
N PHE A 77 -6.24 0.87 5.66
CA PHE A 77 -4.99 0.81 4.91
C PHE A 77 -5.17 0.24 3.49
N ASP A 78 -6.39 0.17 2.96
CA ASP A 78 -6.63 -0.23 1.57
C ASP A 78 -5.93 0.76 0.60
N LEU A 79 -5.44 0.26 -0.53
CA LEU A 79 -4.76 1.06 -1.55
C LEU A 79 -5.77 1.62 -2.57
N PRO A 80 -5.66 2.90 -2.97
CA PRO A 80 -6.55 3.52 -3.94
C PRO A 80 -6.15 3.19 -5.39
N LEU A 81 -6.00 1.90 -5.73
CA LEU A 81 -5.42 1.47 -7.01
C LEU A 81 -6.21 1.96 -8.24
N SER A 82 -7.55 1.94 -8.17
CA SER A 82 -8.40 2.42 -9.27
C SER A 82 -8.19 3.90 -9.56
N THR A 83 -8.14 4.71 -8.50
CA THR A 83 -7.92 6.16 -8.59
C THR A 83 -6.55 6.47 -9.20
N ILE A 84 -5.50 5.75 -8.78
CA ILE A 84 -4.16 5.92 -9.35
C ILE A 84 -4.12 5.49 -10.83
N ALA A 85 -4.80 4.41 -11.18
CA ALA A 85 -4.85 3.94 -12.57
C ALA A 85 -5.56 4.93 -13.49
N GLU A 86 -6.70 5.48 -13.06
CA GLU A 86 -7.44 6.51 -13.79
C GLU A 86 -6.61 7.78 -13.95
N TRP A 87 -5.95 8.23 -12.88
CA TRP A 87 -5.07 9.39 -12.91
C TRP A 87 -3.93 9.22 -13.93
N LYS A 88 -3.24 8.07 -13.92
CA LYS A 88 -2.18 7.77 -14.91
C LYS A 88 -2.70 7.73 -16.35
N LYS A 89 -3.92 7.22 -16.56
CA LYS A 89 -4.54 7.24 -17.88
C LYS A 89 -4.75 8.67 -18.38
N LEU A 90 -5.32 9.53 -17.53
CA LEU A 90 -5.56 10.94 -17.86
C LEU A 90 -4.26 11.71 -18.13
N GLU A 91 -3.19 11.43 -17.39
CA GLU A 91 -1.88 12.05 -17.64
C GLU A 91 -1.30 11.68 -19.01
N ARG A 92 -1.39 10.41 -19.39
CA ARG A 92 -0.94 9.96 -20.72
C ARG A 92 -1.75 10.59 -21.85
N GLU A 93 -3.06 10.69 -21.68
CA GLU A 93 -3.94 11.36 -22.65
C GLU A 93 -3.54 12.83 -22.83
N LYS A 94 -3.26 13.54 -21.74
CA LYS A 94 -2.78 14.93 -21.79
C LYS A 94 -1.43 15.05 -22.49
N GLN A 95 -0.49 14.15 -22.24
CA GLN A 95 0.83 14.15 -22.89
C GLN A 95 0.74 13.90 -24.40
N ASN A 96 -0.21 13.08 -24.85
CA ASN A 96 -0.39 12.79 -26.28
C ASN A 96 -1.11 13.92 -27.05
N LEU A 97 -1.72 14.87 -26.33
CA LEU A 97 -2.41 16.04 -26.88
C LEU A 97 -1.53 17.29 -26.92
N ALA A 98 -0.38 17.27 -26.26
CA ALA A 98 0.59 18.36 -26.18
C ALA A 98 1.73 18.16 -27.20
#